data_AF-A0A3D5DVE0-F1
#
_entry.id   AF-A0A3D5DVE0-F1
#
_cell.length_a   1.000
_cell.length_b   1.000
_cell.length_c   1.000
_cell.angle_alpha   90.00
_cell.angle_beta   90.00
_cell.angle_gamma   90.00
#
_symmetry.space_group_name_H-M   'P 1'
#
loop_
_entity.id
_entity.type
_entity.pdbx_description
1 polymer ?
#
loop_
_entity_poly.entity_id
_entity_poly.type
_entity_poly.pdbx_seq_one_letter_code
_entity_poly.pdbx_strand_id
1 'polypeptide(L)'
;MFTEFVPNKRIVDKWSLALEGSETYTFDAEGSGTRLTIQTHPRSFWRLWLLDKLVDRFEGRENERVLGRLKKFMEATGGPAKMAG
;
A
#
# COMPACT_ATOMS: atom_id res chain seq x y z
N MET A 1 -5.12 -2.94 -11.29
CA MET A 1 -4.22 -3.18 -12.45
C MET A 1 -3.06 -2.22 -12.28
N PHE A 2 -1.81 -2.72 -12.22
CA PHE A 2 -0.65 -1.85 -12.05
C PHE A 2 -0.49 -0.94 -13.27
N THR A 3 -0.48 0.37 -13.01
CA THR A 3 -0.30 1.40 -14.03
C THR A 3 1.13 1.90 -14.10
N GLU A 4 1.90 1.73 -13.03
CA GLU A 4 3.34 1.98 -13.00
C GLU A 4 4.01 0.92 -12.11
N PHE A 5 5.11 0.35 -12.58
CA PHE A 5 5.91 -0.59 -11.82
C PHE A 5 7.39 -0.31 -12.07
N VAL A 6 8.04 0.30 -11.07
CA VAL A 6 9.49 0.50 -11.01
C VAL A 6 10.02 -0.37 -9.88
N PRO A 7 10.72 -1.47 -10.19
CA PRO A 7 11.21 -2.41 -9.18
C PRO A 7 11.98 -1.71 -8.06
N ASN A 8 11.70 -2.09 -6.82
CA ASN A 8 12.36 -1.59 -5.60
C ASN A 8 12.32 -0.07 -5.42
N LYS A 9 11.42 0.64 -6.10
CA LYS A 9 11.26 2.09 -5.97
C LYS A 9 9.81 2.50 -5.86
N ARG A 10 8.97 2.10 -6.83
CA ARG A 10 7.61 2.63 -6.92
C ARG A 10 6.67 1.67 -7.62
N ILE A 11 5.48 1.50 -7.05
CA ILE A 11 4.37 0.79 -7.68
C ILE A 11 3.15 1.70 -7.60
N VAL A 12 2.44 1.89 -8.70
CA VAL A 12 1.16 2.60 -8.74
C VAL A 12 0.10 1.64 -9.23
N ASP A 13 -0.84 1.29 -8.36
CA ASP A 13 -2.02 0.52 -8.70
C ASP A 13 -3.22 1.46 -8.89
N LYS A 14 -3.99 1.20 -9.95
CA LYS A 14 -5.31 1.82 -10.12
C LYS A 14 -6.36 0.74 -9.99
N TRP A 15 -7.30 0.98 -9.11
CA TRP A 15 -8.42 0.11 -8.88
C TRP A 15 -9.57 0.53 -9.80
N SER A 16 -10.26 -0.46 -10.34
CA SER A 16 -11.36 -0.26 -11.30
C SER A 16 -12.70 0.03 -10.61
N LEU A 17 -12.79 -0.22 -9.31
CA LEU A 17 -13.97 0.10 -8.50
C LEU A 17 -14.02 1.60 -8.23
N ALA A 18 -15.19 2.21 -8.43
CA ALA A 18 -15.37 3.66 -8.29
C ALA A 18 -15.05 4.22 -6.88
N LEU A 19 -15.05 3.34 -5.88
CA LEU A 19 -14.75 3.63 -4.46
C LEU A 19 -13.24 3.72 -4.19
N GLU A 20 -12.46 3.10 -5.05
CA GLU A 20 -11.12 2.63 -4.81
C GLU A 20 -10.25 3.36 -5.85
N GLY A 21 -9.66 4.49 -5.48
CA GLY A 21 -9.03 5.38 -6.45
C GLY A 21 -7.69 4.85 -6.99
N SER A 22 -6.59 5.39 -6.50
CA SER A 22 -5.25 4.88 -6.82
C SER A 22 -4.40 4.75 -5.58
N GLU A 23 -3.56 3.73 -5.54
CA GLU A 23 -2.64 3.50 -4.45
C GLU A 23 -1.20 3.57 -4.96
N THR A 24 -0.37 4.36 -4.29
CA THR A 24 1.05 4.48 -4.60
C THR A 24 1.89 3.89 -3.49
N TYR A 25 2.69 2.91 -3.83
CA TYR A 25 3.68 2.28 -2.97
C TYR A 25 5.05 2.83 -3.32
N THR A 26 5.78 3.34 -2.33
CA THR A 26 7.14 3.85 -2.51
C THR A 26 8.07 3.13 -1.54
N PHE A 27 9.23 2.71 -2.04
CA PHE A 27 10.24 1.97 -1.30
C PHE A 27 11.51 2.81 -1.26
N ASP A 28 11.86 3.29 -0.08
CA ASP A 28 13.08 4.08 0.15
C ASP A 28 14.05 3.29 1.04
N ALA A 29 15.34 3.48 0.83
CA ALA A 29 16.36 2.91 1.72
C ALA A 29 16.40 3.72 3.04
N GLU A 30 16.30 3.04 4.17
CA GLU A 30 16.38 3.66 5.51
C GLU A 30 17.34 2.86 6.39
N GLY A 31 18.59 3.35 6.49
CA GLY A 31 19.65 2.66 7.23
C GLY A 31 19.94 1.27 6.65
N SER A 32 19.78 0.23 7.47
CA SER A 32 19.92 -1.18 7.07
C SER A 32 18.61 -1.82 6.60
N GLY A 33 17.53 -1.05 6.47
CA GLY A 33 16.20 -1.53 6.12
C GLY A 33 15.58 -0.76 4.96
N THR A 34 14.32 -1.10 4.68
CA THR A 34 13.51 -0.44 3.65
C THR A 34 12.32 0.24 4.32
N ARG A 35 12.13 1.52 4.03
CA ARG A 35 10.92 2.25 4.37
C ARG A 35 9.90 2.06 3.27
N LEU A 36 8.78 1.43 3.62
CA LEU A 36 7.62 1.34 2.75
C LEU A 36 6.64 2.47 3.09
N THR A 37 6.34 3.32 2.10
CA THR A 37 5.29 4.33 2.18
C THR A 37 4.15 3.95 1.27
N ILE A 38 2.94 3.85 1.82
CA ILE A 38 1.71 3.57 1.07
C ILE A 38 0.86 4.83 1.09
N GLN A 39 0.49 5.35 -0.08
CA GLN A 39 -0.36 6.52 -0.25
C GLN A 39 -1.62 6.16 -1.02
N THR A 40 -2.75 6.13 -0.32
CA THR A 40 -4.07 5.93 -0.90
C THR A 40 -4.64 7.27 -1.37
N HIS A 41 -5.02 7.33 -2.64
CA HIS A 41 -5.69 8.48 -3.24
C HIS A 41 -7.13 8.06 -3.58
N PRO A 42 -8.10 8.26 -2.67
CA PRO A 42 -9.48 7.91 -2.93
C PRO A 42 -10.05 8.77 -4.07
N ARG A 43 -10.86 8.16 -4.93
CA ARG A 43 -11.65 8.92 -5.91
C ARG A 43 -12.84 9.49 -5.14
N SER A 44 -12.77 10.79 -4.81
CA SER A 44 -13.71 11.49 -3.94
C SER A 44 -15.17 11.04 -4.11
N PHE A 45 -15.80 10.67 -3.00
CA PHE A 45 -17.24 10.49 -2.90
C PHE A 45 -17.90 11.87 -3.00
N TRP A 46 -17.99 12.42 -4.21
CA TRP A 46 -18.49 13.78 -4.48
C TRP A 46 -19.90 14.10 -3.90
N ARG A 47 -20.57 13.15 -3.22
CA ARG A 47 -21.90 13.30 -2.61
C ARG A 47 -22.13 12.60 -1.26
N LEU A 48 -21.15 11.91 -0.66
CA LEU A 48 -21.37 11.07 0.55
C LEU A 48 -20.32 11.31 1.64
N TRP A 49 -20.16 12.56 2.07
CA TRP A 49 -19.25 13.00 3.15
C TRP A 49 -19.35 12.20 4.47
N LEU A 50 -20.50 11.57 4.75
CA LEU A 50 -20.67 10.68 5.90
C LEU A 50 -19.99 9.31 5.71
N LEU A 51 -19.92 8.82 4.46
CA LEU A 51 -19.20 7.60 4.13
C LEU A 51 -17.69 7.83 4.14
N ASP A 52 -17.21 8.99 3.70
CA ASP A 52 -15.77 9.36 3.78
C ASP A 52 -15.24 9.20 5.20
N LYS A 53 -15.94 9.75 6.21
CA LYS A 53 -15.53 9.62 7.62
C LYS A 53 -15.58 8.19 8.17
N LEU A 54 -16.47 7.35 7.65
CA LEU A 54 -16.56 5.96 8.07
C LEU A 54 -15.44 5.14 7.44
N VAL A 55 -15.18 5.34 6.15
CA VAL A 55 -14.06 4.71 5.42
C VAL A 55 -12.72 5.10 6.06
N ASP A 56 -12.48 6.39 6.33
CA ASP A 56 -11.25 6.85 7.01
C ASP A 56 -11.03 6.15 8.36
N ARG A 57 -12.10 5.91 9.12
CA ARG A 57 -12.04 5.24 10.43
C ARG A 57 -11.78 3.73 10.29
N PHE A 58 -12.28 3.09 9.25
CA PHE A 58 -12.08 1.66 9.00
C PHE A 58 -10.69 1.39 8.39
N GLU A 59 -10.27 2.15 7.39
CA GLU A 59 -8.97 1.99 6.72
C GLU A 59 -7.79 2.16 7.70
N GLY A 60 -7.85 3.15 8.61
CA GLY A 60 -6.79 3.38 9.59
C GLY A 60 -6.49 2.17 10.49
N ARG A 61 -7.49 1.33 10.79
CA ARG A 61 -7.31 0.12 11.62
C ARG A 61 -6.89 -1.11 10.83
N GLU A 62 -7.27 -1.20 9.56
CA GLU A 62 -6.90 -2.33 8.71
C GLU A 62 -5.45 -2.21 8.21
N ASN A 63 -4.98 -0.99 7.92
CA ASN A 63 -3.62 -0.75 7.44
C ASN A 63 -2.54 -1.24 8.42
N GLU A 64 -2.68 -0.97 9.73
CA GLU A 64 -1.73 -1.46 10.73
C GLU A 64 -1.71 -3.00 10.81
N ARG A 65 -2.88 -3.64 10.68
CA ARG A 65 -2.98 -5.10 10.71
C ARG A 65 -2.37 -5.73 9.46
N VAL A 66 -2.62 -5.14 8.29
CA VAL A 66 -2.07 -5.61 7.01
C VAL A 66 -0.55 -5.45 7.01
N LEU A 67 -0.03 -4.29 7.40
CA LEU A 67 1.42 -4.06 7.54
C LEU A 67 2.06 -5.00 8.56
N GLY A 68 1.40 -5.23 9.70
CA GLY A 68 1.87 -6.19 10.71
C GLY A 68 1.92 -7.63 10.19
N ARG A 69 0.95 -8.06 9.37
CA ARG A 69 0.97 -9.38 8.72
C ARG A 69 2.05 -9.46 7.65
N LEU A 70 2.20 -8.42 6.82
CA LEU A 70 3.23 -8.36 5.79
C LEU A 70 4.63 -8.45 6.41
N LYS A 71 4.87 -7.71 7.51
CA LYS A 71 6.12 -7.78 8.26
C LYS A 71 6.39 -9.19 8.77
N LYS A 72 5.43 -9.82 9.44
CA LYS A 72 5.56 -11.21 9.91
C LYS A 72 5.84 -12.20 8.78
N PHE A 73 5.20 -12.01 7.63
CA PHE A 73 5.45 -12.83 6.45
C PHE A 73 6.89 -12.65 5.94
N MET A 74 7.37 -11.41 5.81
CA MET A 74 8.76 -11.14 5.39
C MET A 74 9.79 -11.70 6.37
N GLU A 75 9.52 -11.61 7.67
CA GLU A 75 10.38 -12.17 8.72
C GLU A 75 10.39 -13.72 8.68
N ALA A 76 9.24 -14.35 8.49
CA ALA A 76 9.10 -15.80 8.41
C ALA A 76 9.72 -16.40 7.13
N THR A 77 9.70 -15.64 6.04
CA THR A 77 10.23 -16.10 4.73
C THR A 77 11.74 -15.88 4.62
N GLY A 78 12.36 -15.15 5.57
CA GLY A 78 13.77 -14.77 5.53
C GLY A 78 14.01 -13.74 4.42
N GLY A 79 14.21 -12.47 4.78
CA GLY A 79 14.56 -11.44 3.79
C GLY A 79 15.87 -11.75 3.03
N PRO A 80 16.15 -10.97 1.97
CA PRO A 80 15.58 -11.11 0.64
C PRO A 80 15.97 -12.45 -0.02
N ALA A 81 15.00 -13.10 -0.65
CA ALA A 81 15.30 -14.17 -1.59
C ALA A 81 16.20 -13.62 -2.70
N LYS A 82 17.39 -14.20 -2.78
CA LYS A 82 18.37 -14.09 -3.87
C LYS A 82 17.67 -14.40 -5.20
N MET A 83 17.09 -13.40 -5.87
CA MET A 83 16.71 -13.52 -7.27
C MET A 83 17.98 -13.36 -8.12
N ALA A 84 18.77 -14.43 -8.15
CA ALA A 84 19.75 -14.71 -9.18
C ALA A 84 19.18 -15.86 -10.01
N GLY A 85 19.05 -15.64 -11.32
CA GLY A 85 18.56 -16.59 -12.30
C GLY A 85 18.17 -15.87 -13.57
#